data_AF-T0YFC6-F1
#
_entry.id   AF-T0YFC6-F1
#
_cell.length_a   1.000
_cell.length_b   1.000
_cell.length_c   1.000
_cell.angle_alpha   90.00
_cell.angle_beta   90.00
_cell.angle_gamma   90.00
#
_symmetry.space_group_name_H-M   'P 1'
#
loop_
_entity.id
_entity.type
_entity.pdbx_description
1 polymer ?
#
loop_
_entity_poly.entity_id
_entity_poly.type
_entity_poly.pdbx_seq_one_letter_code
_entity_poly.pdbx_strand_id
1 'polypeptide(L)'
;NRALDGELWALSGSRAWFGPEPFDALLEQRLAAFDIAPSDPLWGRGPCPAGTACAQLEHAAIAEYPDIAGGLDAAGLEHARRALRLDLRGMSWHWHGDAALELGFTLPAGAYATAVVQELLDDAAAQAALGDAA
;
A
#
# COMPACT_ATOMS: atom_id res chain seq x y z
N ASN A 1 -9.92 0.20 -1.26
CA ASN A 1 -10.48 0.17 0.12
C ASN A 1 -11.40 -1.01 0.45
N ARG A 2 -11.49 -2.06 -0.37
CA ARG A 2 -12.36 -3.22 -0.11
C ARG A 2 -11.52 -4.49 0.06
N ALA A 3 -12.10 -5.48 0.74
CA ALA A 3 -11.54 -6.82 0.85
C ALA A 3 -11.59 -7.53 -0.51
N LEU A 4 -10.56 -8.31 -0.82
CA LEU A 4 -10.66 -9.39 -1.81
C LEU A 4 -10.90 -10.73 -1.10
N ASP A 5 -11.45 -11.70 -1.82
CA ASP A 5 -11.51 -13.06 -1.29
C ASP A 5 -10.09 -13.64 -1.19
N GLY A 6 -9.80 -14.28 -0.06
CA GLY A 6 -8.45 -14.75 0.27
C GLY A 6 -7.42 -13.67 0.62
N GLU A 7 -7.87 -12.45 0.94
CA GLU A 7 -7.03 -11.32 1.35
C GLU A 7 -6.17 -11.61 2.59
N LEU A 8 -4.96 -11.04 2.59
CA LEU A 8 -4.12 -10.96 3.79
C LEU A 8 -4.17 -9.56 4.39
N TRP A 9 -4.38 -9.50 5.69
CA TRP A 9 -4.61 -8.27 6.42
C TRP A 9 -3.34 -7.81 7.11
N ALA A 10 -2.87 -6.59 6.81
CA ALA A 10 -1.81 -5.93 7.58
C ALA A 10 -2.40 -5.26 8.82
N LEU A 11 -1.78 -5.46 9.98
CA LEU A 11 -2.16 -4.84 11.25
C LEU A 11 -1.57 -3.42 11.35
N SER A 12 -2.43 -2.47 11.70
CA SER A 12 -2.04 -1.06 11.87
C SER A 12 -0.90 -0.89 12.88
N GLY A 13 0.06 -0.03 12.55
CA GLY A 13 1.19 0.29 13.43
C GLY A 13 2.25 -0.81 13.59
N SER A 14 2.16 -1.92 12.85
CA SER A 14 3.13 -3.02 12.94
C SER A 14 3.46 -3.64 11.57
N ARG A 15 4.41 -4.57 11.55
CA ARG A 15 4.70 -5.43 10.38
C ARG A 15 3.92 -6.73 10.39
N ALA A 16 3.08 -6.95 11.41
CA ALA A 16 2.33 -8.18 11.56
C ALA A 16 1.17 -8.22 10.56
N TRP A 17 0.84 -9.43 10.11
CA TRP A 17 -0.23 -9.69 9.16
C TRP A 17 -0.88 -11.04 9.47
N PHE A 18 -2.11 -11.24 9.02
CA PHE A 18 -2.87 -12.47 9.24
C PHE A 18 -3.82 -12.75 8.07
N GLY A 19 -4.43 -13.93 8.10
CA GLY A 19 -5.37 -14.40 7.08
C GLY A 19 -4.77 -15.50 6.20
N PRO A 20 -5.51 -15.93 5.16
CA PRO A 20 -6.84 -15.43 4.81
C PRO A 20 -7.93 -15.84 5.80
N GLU A 21 -8.88 -14.94 6.06
CA GLU A 21 -10.07 -15.19 6.87
C GLU A 21 -11.34 -14.79 6.10
N PRO A 22 -12.49 -15.46 6.30
CA PRO A 22 -13.76 -15.04 5.72
C PRO A 22 -14.06 -13.59 6.12
N PHE A 23 -14.42 -12.76 5.14
CA PHE A 23 -14.74 -11.35 5.40
C PHE A 23 -16.08 -11.23 6.12
N ASP A 24 -16.04 -10.98 7.43
CA ASP A 24 -17.19 -10.83 8.30
C ASP A 24 -17.37 -9.38 8.79
N ALA A 25 -18.42 -9.15 9.58
CA ALA A 25 -18.73 -7.83 10.12
C ALA A 25 -17.64 -7.28 11.06
N LEU A 26 -16.87 -8.15 11.73
CA LEU A 26 -15.78 -7.73 12.59
C LEU A 26 -14.61 -7.20 11.76
N LEU A 27 -14.20 -7.93 10.72
CA LEU A 27 -13.16 -7.47 9.80
C LEU A 27 -13.60 -6.21 9.05
N GLU A 28 -14.87 -6.10 8.67
CA GLU A 28 -15.42 -4.88 8.08
C GLU A 28 -15.28 -3.67 9.02
N GLN A 29 -15.62 -3.84 10.30
CA GLN A 29 -15.47 -2.78 11.31
C GLN A 29 -13.99 -2.38 11.50
N ARG A 30 -13.09 -3.37 11.62
CA ARG A 30 -11.64 -3.12 11.78
C ARG A 30 -11.05 -2.42 10.55
N LEU A 31 -11.51 -2.80 9.37
CA LEU A 31 -11.12 -2.20 8.09
C LEU A 31 -11.56 -0.73 7.98
N ALA A 32 -12.79 -0.43 8.38
CA ALA A 32 -13.33 0.93 8.40
C ALA A 32 -12.60 1.82 9.42
N ALA A 33 -12.17 1.24 10.53
CA ALA A 33 -11.43 1.94 11.59
C ALA A 33 -9.92 2.08 11.35
N PHE A 34 -9.40 1.65 10.19
CA PHE A 34 -7.95 1.60 9.88
C PHE A 34 -7.13 0.76 10.88
N ASP A 35 -7.76 -0.19 11.57
CA ASP A 35 -7.05 -1.16 12.44
C ASP A 35 -6.39 -2.27 11.61
N ILE A 36 -6.99 -2.60 10.47
CA ILE A 36 -6.42 -3.49 9.46
C ILE A 36 -6.50 -2.87 8.06
N ALA A 37 -5.64 -3.32 7.17
CA ALA A 37 -5.63 -2.94 5.76
C ALA A 37 -5.45 -4.16 4.86
N PRO A 38 -6.05 -4.18 3.65
CA PRO A 38 -5.60 -5.05 2.57
C PRO A 38 -4.12 -4.80 2.35
N SER A 39 -3.39 -5.80 1.88
CA SER A 39 -1.95 -5.68 1.77
C SER A 39 -1.41 -6.23 0.46
N ASP A 40 -0.28 -5.68 0.03
CA ASP A 40 0.50 -6.20 -1.08
C ASP A 40 1.57 -7.18 -0.60
N PRO A 41 1.92 -8.17 -1.44
CA PRO A 41 3.03 -9.05 -1.16
C PRO A 41 4.36 -8.31 -1.32
N LEU A 42 5.18 -8.38 -0.28
CA LEU A 42 6.63 -8.34 -0.45
C LEU A 42 7.06 -9.79 -0.65
N TRP A 43 7.24 -10.16 -1.92
CA TRP A 43 7.40 -11.54 -2.35
C TRP A 43 8.59 -12.22 -1.66
N GLY A 44 8.36 -13.44 -1.19
CA GLY A 44 9.35 -14.28 -0.55
C GLY A 44 9.31 -15.72 -1.05
N ARG A 45 10.08 -16.57 -0.37
CA ARG A 45 10.23 -17.99 -0.66
C ARG A 45 8.96 -18.78 -0.38
N GLY A 46 8.78 -19.84 -1.16
CA GLY A 46 7.66 -20.79 -0.97
C GLY A 46 6.32 -20.25 -1.47
N PRO A 47 5.23 -21.01 -1.25
CA PRO A 47 3.93 -20.71 -1.83
C PRO A 47 3.38 -19.38 -1.30
N CYS A 48 2.68 -18.64 -2.17
CA CYS A 48 1.94 -17.44 -1.79
C CYS A 48 0.97 -17.76 -0.63
N PRO A 49 1.01 -17.00 0.48
CA PRO A 49 0.12 -17.23 1.62
C PRO A 49 -1.31 -16.72 1.41
N ALA A 50 -1.57 -15.91 0.38
CA ALA A 50 -2.91 -15.44 0.06
C ALA A 50 -3.80 -16.58 -0.47
N GLY A 51 -5.12 -16.39 -0.40
CA GLY A 51 -6.12 -17.33 -0.89
C GLY A 51 -6.77 -16.89 -2.19
N THR A 52 -7.41 -17.86 -2.86
CA THR A 52 -8.43 -17.65 -3.92
C THR A 52 -8.14 -16.49 -4.88
N ALA A 53 -8.94 -15.42 -4.87
CA ALA A 53 -8.85 -14.31 -5.82
C ALA A 53 -7.61 -13.44 -5.57
N CYS A 54 -7.25 -13.20 -4.30
CA CYS A 54 -6.05 -12.48 -3.92
C CYS A 54 -4.79 -13.20 -4.42
N ALA A 55 -4.69 -14.52 -4.20
CA ALA A 55 -3.57 -15.32 -4.67
C ALA A 55 -3.41 -15.31 -6.20
N GLN A 56 -4.53 -15.31 -6.94
CA GLN A 56 -4.50 -15.20 -8.40
C GLN A 56 -3.92 -13.86 -8.86
N LEU A 57 -4.33 -12.77 -8.19
CA LEU A 57 -3.81 -11.43 -8.49
C LEU A 57 -2.32 -11.32 -8.17
N GLU A 58 -1.90 -11.81 -7.00
CA GLU A 58 -0.49 -11.79 -6.60
C GLU A 58 0.39 -12.63 -7.53
N HIS A 59 -0.06 -13.83 -7.90
CA HIS A 59 0.66 -14.67 -8.86
C HIS A 59 0.73 -14.03 -10.24
N ALA A 60 -0.34 -13.40 -10.71
CA ALA A 60 -0.33 -12.70 -12.00
C ALA A 60 0.71 -11.57 -12.01
N ALA A 61 0.76 -10.76 -10.94
CA ALA A 61 1.70 -9.65 -10.83
C ALA A 61 3.17 -10.13 -10.79
N ILE A 62 3.49 -11.14 -9.98
CA ILE A 62 4.87 -11.62 -9.87
C ILE A 62 5.33 -12.43 -11.10
N ALA A 63 4.40 -13.04 -11.83
CA ALA A 63 4.70 -13.79 -13.05
C ALA A 63 5.26 -12.91 -14.18
N GLU A 64 5.02 -11.60 -14.14
CA GLU A 64 5.64 -10.61 -15.05
C GLU A 64 7.14 -10.43 -14.78
N TYR A 65 7.63 -10.86 -13.61
CA TYR A 65 9.01 -10.66 -13.16
C TYR A 65 9.67 -11.95 -12.63
N PRO A 66 9.81 -13.00 -13.47
CA PRO A 66 10.29 -14.31 -13.03
C PRO A 66 11.71 -14.28 -12.45
N ASP A 67 12.59 -13.42 -12.98
CA ASP A 67 13.97 -13.28 -12.49
C ASP A 67 14.01 -12.67 -11.08
N ILE A 68 13.13 -11.69 -10.81
CA ILE A 68 12.98 -11.09 -9.48
C ILE A 68 12.41 -12.13 -8.52
N ALA A 69 11.35 -12.84 -8.91
CA ALA A 69 10.72 -13.87 -8.08
C ALA A 69 11.72 -14.95 -7.66
N GLY A 70 12.48 -15.49 -8.63
CA GLY A 70 13.50 -16.49 -8.39
C GLY A 70 14.67 -15.96 -7.56
N GLY A 71 15.07 -14.71 -7.78
CA GLY A 71 16.12 -14.05 -6.98
C GLY A 71 15.74 -13.86 -5.51
N LEU A 72 14.50 -13.46 -5.23
CA LEU A 72 13.99 -13.27 -3.86
C LEU A 72 13.87 -14.61 -3.12
N ASP A 73 13.43 -15.67 -3.80
CA ASP A 73 13.38 -17.03 -3.24
C ASP A 73 14.80 -17.55 -2.96
N ALA A 74 15.72 -17.43 -3.93
CA ALA A 74 17.11 -17.86 -3.78
C ALA A 74 17.85 -17.10 -2.67
N ALA A 75 17.50 -15.84 -2.42
CA ALA A 75 18.00 -15.05 -1.30
C ALA A 75 17.40 -15.45 0.06
N GLY A 76 16.42 -16.35 0.08
CA GLY A 76 15.80 -16.87 1.29
C GLY A 76 14.89 -15.88 2.01
N LEU A 77 14.39 -14.85 1.30
CA LEU A 77 13.50 -13.85 1.90
C LEU A 77 12.16 -14.49 2.28
N GLU A 78 11.63 -14.12 3.44
CA GLU A 78 10.29 -14.56 3.86
C GLU A 78 9.22 -13.65 3.27
N HIS A 79 8.05 -14.21 2.99
CA HIS A 79 6.89 -13.42 2.60
C HIS A 79 6.59 -12.38 3.67
N ALA A 80 6.52 -11.12 3.26
CA ALA A 80 6.11 -10.01 4.11
C ALA A 80 4.96 -9.27 3.43
N ARG A 81 4.30 -8.39 4.18
CA ARG A 81 3.13 -7.64 3.70
C ARG A 81 3.36 -6.14 3.84
N ARG A 82 2.85 -5.39 2.87
CA ARG A 82 2.80 -3.92 2.92
C ARG A 82 1.36 -3.47 2.82
N ALA A 83 0.88 -2.63 3.75
CA ALA A 83 -0.48 -2.11 3.69
C ALA A 83 -0.70 -1.29 2.40
N LEU A 84 -1.83 -1.54 1.73
CA LEU A 84 -2.25 -0.87 0.49
C LEU A 84 -2.95 0.48 0.72
N ARG A 85 -3.14 0.88 1.97
CA ARG A 85 -3.73 2.17 2.34
C ARG A 85 -2.91 2.80 3.46
N LEU A 86 -2.96 4.12 3.48
CA LEU A 86 -2.28 4.94 4.48
C LEU A 86 -3.33 5.62 5.36
N ASP A 87 -3.22 5.45 6.68
CA ASP A 87 -3.98 6.23 7.65
C ASP A 87 -3.28 7.58 7.87
N LEU A 88 -3.72 8.61 7.15
CA LEU A 88 -3.14 9.95 7.23
C LEU A 88 -3.71 10.69 8.45
N ARG A 89 -2.88 10.89 9.47
CA ARG A 89 -3.31 11.50 10.74
C ARG A 89 -2.86 12.95 10.85
N GLY A 90 -3.69 13.75 11.53
CA GLY A 90 -3.36 15.13 11.86
C GLY A 90 -3.22 16.03 10.64
N MET A 91 -3.99 15.76 9.58
CA MET A 91 -3.98 16.57 8.36
C MET A 91 -4.40 18.01 8.67
N SER A 92 -3.54 18.95 8.32
CA SER A 92 -3.80 20.38 8.29
C SER A 92 -3.27 20.94 6.97
N TRP A 93 -3.87 22.04 6.53
CA TRP A 93 -3.40 22.75 5.35
C TRP A 93 -3.58 24.25 5.53
N HIS A 94 -2.69 24.99 4.89
CA HIS A 94 -2.76 26.45 4.85
C HIS A 94 -2.26 26.97 3.51
N TRP A 95 -3.04 27.85 2.89
CA TRP A 95 -2.64 28.53 1.64
C TRP A 95 -1.90 29.82 1.98
N HIS A 96 -0.68 29.95 1.47
CA HIS A 96 0.11 31.17 1.50
C HIS A 96 -0.08 31.91 0.17
N GLY A 97 -1.14 32.71 0.09
CA GLY A 97 -1.59 33.30 -1.17
C GLY A 97 -2.11 32.25 -2.14
N ASP A 98 -2.01 32.51 -3.45
CA ASP A 98 -2.69 31.70 -4.47
C ASP A 98 -1.81 30.57 -5.06
N ALA A 99 -0.53 30.50 -4.67
CA ALA A 99 0.47 29.64 -5.34
C ALA A 99 1.27 28.72 -4.42
N ALA A 100 1.04 28.76 -3.10
CA ALA A 100 1.77 27.94 -2.15
C ALA A 100 0.83 27.30 -1.13
N LEU A 101 0.85 25.96 -1.07
CA LEU A 101 0.11 25.15 -0.13
C LEU A 101 1.06 24.53 0.88
N GLU A 102 0.91 24.88 2.15
CA GLU A 102 1.56 24.20 3.27
C GLU A 102 0.68 23.05 3.75
N LEU A 103 1.27 21.87 3.96
CA LEU A 103 0.60 20.67 4.46
C LEU A 103 1.28 20.19 5.74
N GLY A 104 0.48 19.92 6.77
CA GLY A 104 0.92 19.27 8.00
C GLY A 104 0.23 17.92 8.15
N PHE A 105 0.99 16.85 8.39
CA PHE A 105 0.44 15.52 8.68
C PHE A 105 1.50 14.62 9.31
N THR A 106 1.07 13.54 9.95
CA THR A 106 1.95 12.51 10.51
C THR A 106 1.88 11.24 9.69
N LEU A 107 3.03 10.61 9.46
CA LEU A 107 3.15 9.36 8.74
C LEU A 107 3.65 8.23 9.65
N PRO A 108 3.16 7.00 9.46
CA PRO A 108 3.78 5.82 10.05
C PRO A 108 5.17 5.58 9.46
N ALA A 109 6.02 4.86 10.20
CA ALA A 109 7.34 4.47 9.71
C ALA A 109 7.23 3.67 8.39
N GLY A 110 8.08 4.02 7.41
CA GLY A 110 8.11 3.38 6.09
C GLY A 110 7.10 3.93 5.06
N ALA A 111 6.29 4.92 5.44
CA ALA A 111 5.51 5.74 4.51
C ALA A 111 6.30 6.99 4.08
N TYR A 112 5.98 7.51 2.89
CA TYR A 112 6.66 8.65 2.29
C TYR A 112 5.67 9.79 2.07
N ALA A 113 6.08 11.02 2.40
CA ALA A 113 5.24 12.21 2.18
C ALA A 113 4.93 12.44 0.70
N THR A 114 5.83 12.03 -0.19
CA THR A 114 5.63 12.09 -1.64
C THR A 114 4.40 11.31 -2.09
N ALA A 115 4.08 10.18 -1.45
CA ALA A 115 2.87 9.42 -1.78
C ALA A 115 1.59 10.22 -1.47
N VAL A 116 1.58 11.03 -0.41
CA VAL A 116 0.45 11.92 -0.09
C VAL A 116 0.37 13.07 -1.08
N VAL A 117 1.51 13.68 -1.42
CA VAL A 117 1.57 14.80 -2.36
C VAL A 117 1.15 14.36 -3.77
N GLN A 118 1.53 13.16 -4.21
CA GLN A 118 1.13 12.61 -5.51
C GLN A 118 -0.40 12.52 -5.66
N GLU A 119 -1.12 12.17 -4.59
CA GLU A 119 -2.59 12.13 -4.62
C GLU A 119 -3.26 13.51 -4.72
N LEU A 120 -2.51 14.59 -4.47
CA LEU A 120 -3.01 15.98 -4.56
C LEU A 120 -2.66 16.66 -5.89
N LEU A 121 -1.73 16.09 -6.65
CA LEU A 121 -1.29 16.64 -7.91
C LEU A 121 -1.99 15.89 -9.05
N ASP A 122 -2.63 16.63 -9.95
CA ASP A 122 -3.06 16.06 -11.23
C ASP A 122 -1.81 15.85 -12.11
N ASP A 123 -1.62 14.64 -12.65
CA ASP A 123 -0.46 14.28 -13.48
C ASP A 123 -0.23 15.27 -14.64
N ALA A 124 -1.31 15.86 -15.18
CA ALA A 124 -1.24 16.84 -16.25
C ALA A 124 -0.50 18.15 -15.85
N ALA A 125 -0.58 18.56 -14.58
CA ALA A 125 0.10 19.76 -14.09
C ALA A 125 1.56 19.50 -13.73
N ALA A 126 1.88 18.30 -13.23
CA ALA A 126 3.24 17.92 -12.86
C ALA A 126 4.18 17.79 -14.09
N GLN A 127 3.67 17.30 -15.22
CA GLN A 127 4.42 17.25 -16.49
C GLN A 127 4.73 18.63 -17.07
N ALA A 128 3.78 19.57 -16.98
CA ALA A 128 3.93 20.92 -17.54
C ALA A 128 5.05 21.72 -16.83
N ALA A 129 5.16 21.60 -15.50
CA ALA A 129 6.19 22.30 -14.73
C ALA A 129 7.62 21.79 -14.98
N LEU A 130 7.78 20.54 -15.42
CA LEU A 130 9.09 19.97 -15.80
C LEU A 130 9.45 20.24 -17.27
N GLY A 131 8.46 20.51 -18.13
CA GLY A 131 8.66 20.83 -19.55
C GLY A 131 9.13 22.26 -19.82
N ASP A 132 8.81 23.21 -18.94
CA ASP A 132 9.26 24.61 -19.05
C ASP A 132 10.67 24.85 -18.48
N ALA A 133 11.32 23.81 -17.96
CA ALA A 133 12.68 23.84 -17.41
C ALA A 133 13.74 23.19 -18.33
N ALA A 134 13.41 22.87 -19.58
CA ALA A 134 14.31 22.35 -20.62
C ALA A 134 14.32 23.26 -21.86
#